data_AF-A0A8I2YP72-F1
#
_entry.id   AF-A0A8I2YP72-F1
#
_cell.length_a   1.000
_cell.length_b   1.000
_cell.length_c   1.000
_cell.angle_alpha   90.00
_cell.angle_beta   90.00
_cell.angle_gamma   90.00
#
_symmetry.space_group_name_H-M   'P 1'
#
loop_
_entity.id
_entity.type
_entity.pdbx_description
1 polymer ?
#
loop_
_entity_poly.entity_id
_entity_poly.type
_entity_poly.pdbx_seq_one_letter_code
_entity_poly.pdbx_strand_id
1 'polypeptide(L)'
;MSSDERNSPDCQGRAGQSEETGTQARFSLPSPHLIQRVQRAFDLEVINIQDKGREKWKKKYVYWIPALHLDGKEIAKGRWDASTVLEALKQREATLDSQQSTE
;
A
#
# COMPACT_ATOMS: atom_id res chain seq x y z
N MET A 1 68.37 47.30 -15.49
CA MET A 1 66.99 46.88 -15.18
C MET A 1 66.44 46.32 -16.50
N SER A 2 66.76 45.08 -16.90
CA SER A 2 66.21 43.80 -16.41
C SER A 2 64.68 43.83 -16.35
N SER A 3 63.90 43.03 -17.08
CA SER A 3 64.21 42.00 -18.07
C SER A 3 62.96 41.80 -18.92
N ASP A 4 63.09 41.94 -20.23
CA ASP A 4 62.17 41.32 -21.20
C ASP A 4 62.70 39.90 -21.52
N GLU A 5 61.79 39.06 -22.00
CA GLU A 5 62.06 37.77 -22.68
C GLU A 5 62.34 36.52 -21.81
N ARG A 6 61.30 35.68 -21.63
CA ARG A 6 61.43 34.21 -21.69
C ARG A 6 60.21 33.58 -22.36
N ASN A 7 60.47 33.04 -23.54
CA ASN A 7 59.64 32.17 -24.36
C ASN A 7 59.96 30.69 -24.03
N SER A 8 58.92 29.83 -24.06
CA SER A 8 58.93 28.35 -24.12
C SER A 8 59.27 27.56 -22.82
N PRO A 9 58.78 26.31 -22.61
CA PRO A 9 58.21 25.39 -23.61
C PRO A 9 56.92 24.62 -23.24
N ASP A 10 56.37 23.99 -24.28
CA ASP A 10 55.69 22.69 -24.37
C ASP A 10 55.05 22.10 -23.10
N CYS A 11 53.73 21.87 -23.17
CA CYS A 11 53.13 20.67 -22.61
C CYS A 11 51.95 20.26 -23.50
N GLN A 12 52.26 19.40 -24.49
CA GLN A 12 51.25 18.56 -25.13
C GLN A 12 50.55 17.72 -24.05
N GLY A 13 49.26 17.97 -23.86
CA GLY A 13 48.45 17.38 -22.79
C GLY A 13 47.15 16.78 -23.31
N ARG A 14 47.29 15.71 -24.10
CA ARG A 14 46.45 14.50 -24.15
C ARG A 14 44.92 14.65 -24.00
N ALA A 15 44.24 14.25 -25.07
CA ALA A 15 42.86 13.77 -25.06
C ALA A 15 42.57 12.80 -23.90
N GLY A 16 41.35 12.85 -23.36
CA GLY A 16 40.93 11.88 -22.36
C GLY A 16 39.61 12.21 -21.68
N GLN A 17 38.52 12.12 -22.45
CA GLN A 17 37.24 11.53 -22.06
C GLN A 17 36.70 11.86 -20.66
N SER A 18 35.66 12.70 -20.66
CA SER A 18 34.67 12.81 -19.59
C SER A 18 33.97 11.46 -19.42
N GLU A 19 34.50 10.58 -18.58
CA GLU A 19 33.74 9.44 -18.08
C GLU A 19 32.85 9.93 -16.94
N GLU A 20 31.73 10.52 -17.33
CA GLU A 20 30.57 10.65 -16.46
C GLU A 20 30.16 9.24 -16.04
N THR A 21 30.64 8.81 -14.88
CA THR A 21 30.14 7.61 -14.20
C THR A 21 28.75 7.92 -13.66
N GLY A 22 27.81 8.08 -14.59
CA GLY A 22 26.40 7.99 -14.34
C GLY A 22 26.15 6.62 -13.75
N THR A 23 26.13 6.55 -12.42
CA THR A 23 25.56 5.41 -11.70
C THR A 23 24.11 5.37 -12.09
N GLN A 24 23.83 4.64 -13.16
CA GLN A 24 22.50 4.42 -13.68
C GLN A 24 21.77 3.60 -12.63
N ALA A 25 21.07 4.30 -11.73
CA ALA A 25 20.17 3.69 -10.78
C ALA A 25 19.15 2.89 -11.59
N ARG A 26 19.38 1.58 -11.70
CA ARG A 26 18.42 0.65 -12.25
C ARG A 26 17.26 0.63 -11.27
N PHE A 27 16.29 1.51 -11.50
CA PHE A 27 14.96 1.35 -10.92
C PHE A 27 14.44 0.02 -11.45
N SER A 28 14.68 -1.04 -10.67
CA SER A 28 14.06 -2.34 -10.84
C SER A 28 12.57 -2.09 -10.73
N LEU A 29 11.90 -1.98 -11.88
CA LEU A 29 10.45 -1.86 -11.94
C LEU A 29 9.88 -3.03 -11.12
N PRO A 30 9.03 -2.77 -10.11
CA PRO A 30 8.43 -3.86 -9.36
C PRO A 30 7.72 -4.78 -10.35
N SER A 31 8.03 -6.07 -10.28
CA SER A 31 7.45 -7.08 -11.17
C SER A 31 5.92 -6.93 -11.18
N PRO A 32 5.27 -6.82 -12.35
CA PRO A 32 3.82 -6.54 -12.47
C PRO A 32 2.93 -7.65 -11.88
N HIS A 33 3.52 -8.68 -11.29
CA HIS A 33 2.88 -9.87 -10.76
C HIS A 33 2.49 -9.73 -9.27
N LEU A 34 2.88 -8.64 -8.59
CA LEU A 34 2.72 -8.49 -7.14
C LEU A 34 1.66 -7.47 -6.68
N ILE A 35 0.71 -7.12 -7.56
CA ILE A 35 -0.53 -6.42 -7.14
C ILE A 35 -1.71 -7.33 -7.48
N GLN A 36 -1.79 -8.49 -6.82
CA GLN A 36 -3.01 -9.31 -6.89
C GLN A 36 -4.05 -8.66 -5.98
N ARG A 37 -4.93 -7.84 -6.56
CA ARG A 37 -6.19 -7.47 -5.90
C ARG A 37 -6.98 -8.75 -5.70
N VAL A 38 -6.87 -9.35 -4.51
CA VAL A 38 -7.57 -10.59 -4.18
C VAL A 38 -9.07 -10.29 -4.19
N GLN A 39 -9.74 -10.63 -5.30
CA GLN A 39 -11.19 -10.60 -5.38
C GLN A 39 -11.71 -11.86 -4.72
N ARG A 40 -12.08 -11.74 -3.44
CA ARG A 40 -12.81 -12.80 -2.74
C ARG A 40 -14.29 -12.63 -3.05
N ALA A 41 -15.00 -13.73 -3.29
CA ALA A 41 -16.44 -13.69 -3.31
C ALA A 41 -16.93 -13.36 -1.90
N PHE A 42 -17.75 -12.32 -1.77
CA PHE A 42 -18.45 -11.96 -0.54
C PHE A 42 -19.89 -11.65 -0.88
N ASP A 43 -20.78 -11.98 0.05
CA ASP A 43 -22.16 -11.51 0.01
C ASP A 43 -22.22 -10.18 0.77
N LEU A 44 -22.65 -9.12 0.08
CA LEU A 44 -22.72 -7.78 0.67
C LEU A 44 -24.16 -7.45 1.03
N GLU A 45 -24.47 -7.52 2.33
CA GLU A 45 -25.72 -7.01 2.84
C GLU A 45 -25.58 -5.54 3.26
N VAL A 46 -26.27 -4.64 2.54
CA VAL A 46 -26.35 -3.22 2.93
C VAL A 46 -27.64 -2.99 3.72
N ILE A 47 -27.49 -2.74 5.01
CA ILE A 47 -28.61 -2.50 5.91
C ILE A 47 -28.83 -0.99 6.08
N ASN A 48 -29.90 -0.47 5.48
CA ASN A 48 -30.40 0.86 5.81
C ASN A 48 -31.10 0.83 7.17
N ILE A 49 -30.53 1.52 8.16
CA ILE A 49 -31.05 1.55 9.54
C ILE A 49 -32.27 2.47 9.71
N GLN A 50 -32.63 3.26 8.69
CA GLN A 50 -33.80 4.15 8.75
C GLN A 50 -35.09 3.45 8.34
N ASP A 51 -35.01 2.25 7.75
CA ASP A 51 -36.18 1.49 7.31
C ASP A 51 -37.03 1.01 8.50
N LYS A 52 -38.33 0.84 8.25
CA LYS A 52 -39.30 0.35 9.23
C LYS A 52 -38.95 -1.10 9.63
N GLY A 53 -38.99 -1.41 10.93
CA GLY A 53 -38.62 -2.73 11.46
C GLY A 53 -37.13 -2.92 11.76
N ARG A 54 -36.29 -1.90 11.51
CA ARG A 54 -34.86 -1.90 11.86
C ARG A 54 -34.55 -0.99 13.06
N GLU A 55 -35.53 -0.74 13.94
CA GLU A 55 -35.37 0.14 15.10
C GLU A 55 -34.27 -0.35 16.06
N LYS A 56 -34.05 -1.68 16.13
CA LYS A 56 -32.96 -2.27 16.91
C LYS A 56 -31.59 -1.79 16.45
N TRP A 57 -31.35 -1.76 15.14
CA TRP A 57 -30.10 -1.27 14.55
C TRP A 57 -29.99 0.24 14.67
N LYS A 58 -31.09 0.96 14.43
CA LYS A 58 -31.16 2.41 14.59
C LYS A 58 -30.74 2.85 15.99
N LYS A 59 -31.32 2.25 17.04
CA LYS A 59 -30.97 2.54 18.44
C LYS A 59 -29.49 2.24 18.74
N LYS A 60 -28.95 1.17 18.15
CA LYS A 60 -27.58 0.72 18.44
C LYS A 60 -26.50 1.52 17.70
N TYR A 61 -26.76 2.01 16.48
CA TYR A 61 -25.73 2.55 15.60
C TYR A 61 -25.97 3.97 15.08
N VAL A 62 -27.08 4.65 15.41
CA VAL A 62 -27.41 5.98 14.86
C VAL A 62 -26.27 7.00 14.93
N TYR A 63 -25.48 7.00 16.00
CA TYR A 63 -24.38 7.94 16.20
C TYR A 63 -23.02 7.41 15.76
N TRP A 64 -22.94 6.18 15.28
CA TRP A 64 -21.69 5.48 14.94
C TRP A 64 -21.71 4.87 13.53
N ILE A 65 -22.52 5.42 12.63
CA ILE A 65 -22.54 5.04 11.21
C ILE A 65 -21.24 5.57 10.57
N PRO A 66 -20.52 4.80 9.75
CA PRO A 66 -20.82 3.43 9.30
C PRO A 66 -20.38 2.35 10.30
N ALA A 67 -21.18 1.27 10.40
CA ALA A 67 -20.81 0.06 11.15
C ALA A 67 -20.57 -1.10 10.17
N LEU A 68 -19.52 -1.88 10.42
CA LEU A 68 -19.12 -3.01 9.60
C LEU A 68 -19.20 -4.30 10.41
N HIS A 69 -19.92 -5.27 9.85
CA HIS A 69 -20.05 -6.61 10.40
C HIS A 69 -19.52 -7.63 9.39
N LEU A 70 -18.80 -8.64 9.88
CA LEU A 70 -18.28 -9.77 9.10
C LEU A 70 -18.80 -11.06 9.75
N ASP A 71 -19.54 -11.88 9.00
CA ASP A 71 -20.26 -13.08 9.50
C ASP A 71 -21.11 -12.81 10.75
N GLY A 72 -21.77 -11.64 10.80
CA GLY A 72 -22.59 -11.24 11.95
C GLY A 72 -21.79 -10.74 13.17
N LYS A 73 -20.46 -10.77 13.14
CA LYS A 73 -19.59 -10.18 14.17
C LYS A 73 -19.27 -8.73 13.83
N GLU A 74 -19.49 -7.82 14.78
CA GLU A 74 -19.08 -6.42 14.64
C GLU A 74 -17.55 -6.33 14.58
N ILE A 75 -17.02 -5.75 13.51
CA ILE A 75 -15.59 -5.55 13.30
C ILE A 75 -15.19 -4.10 13.58
N ALA A 76 -15.99 -3.15 13.10
CA ALA A 76 -15.70 -1.74 13.25
C ALA A 76 -16.97 -0.88 13.29
N LYS A 77 -16.85 0.31 13.87
CA LYS A 77 -17.88 1.35 13.89
C LYS A 77 -17.25 2.73 13.69
N GLY A 78 -17.97 3.63 13.03
CA GLY A 78 -17.48 4.96 12.67
C GLY A 78 -16.45 4.91 11.56
N ARG A 79 -15.37 5.68 11.68
CA ARG A 79 -14.29 5.72 10.69
C ARG A 79 -13.42 4.48 10.84
N TRP A 80 -13.25 3.75 9.74
CA TRP A 80 -12.35 2.60 9.64
C TRP A 80 -11.54 2.72 8.35
N ASP A 81 -10.34 2.16 8.39
CA ASP A 81 -9.40 2.16 7.27
C ASP A 81 -9.39 0.78 6.59
N ALA A 82 -8.84 0.74 5.37
CA ALA A 82 -8.69 -0.52 4.64
C ALA A 82 -7.87 -1.57 5.42
N SER A 83 -6.88 -1.12 6.21
CA SER A 83 -6.07 -2.00 7.07
C SER A 83 -6.93 -2.77 8.08
N THR A 84 -7.85 -2.09 8.76
CA THR A 84 -8.75 -2.72 9.76
C THR A 84 -9.58 -3.84 9.13
N VAL A 85 -10.08 -3.63 7.91
CA VAL A 85 -10.86 -4.64 7.19
C VAL A 85 -9.97 -5.82 6.78
N LEU A 86 -8.77 -5.55 6.26
CA LEU A 86 -7.82 -6.58 5.85
C LEU A 86 -7.37 -7.46 7.03
N GLU A 87 -7.10 -6.85 8.18
CA GLU A 87 -6.74 -7.59 9.40
C GLU A 87 -7.88 -8.49 9.88
N ALA A 88 -9.11 -7.99 9.86
CA ALA A 88 -10.29 -8.78 10.23
C ALA A 88 -10.52 -9.96 9.28
N LEU A 89 -10.34 -9.76 7.97
CA LEU A 89 -10.41 -10.83 6.98
C LEU A 89 -9.33 -11.89 7.20
N LYS A 90 -8.09 -11.46 7.48
CA LYS A 90 -6.98 -12.39 7.77
C LYS A 90 -7.26 -13.24 9.02
N GLN A 91 -7.81 -12.65 10.07
CA GLN A 91 -8.17 -13.38 11.29
C GLN A 91 -9.29 -14.39 11.05
N ARG A 92 -10.30 -14.02 10.24
CA ARG A 92 -11.38 -14.92 9.84
C ARG A 92 -10.82 -16.15 9.11
N GLU A 93 -9.94 -15.95 8.14
CA GLU A 93 -9.34 -17.05 7.37
C GLU A 93 -8.57 -18.02 8.25
N ALA A 94 -7.70 -17.51 9.13
CA ALA A 94 -6.97 -18.35 10.07
C ALA A 94 -7.90 -19.21 10.96
N THR A 95 -9.09 -18.68 11.27
CA THR A 95 -10.12 -19.42 12.01
C THR A 95 -10.76 -20.52 11.16
N LEU A 96 -10.99 -20.27 9.86
CA LEU A 96 -11.54 -21.25 8.91
C LEU A 96 -10.57 -22.40 8.64
N ASP A 97 -9.28 -22.12 8.43
CA ASP A 97 -8.25 -23.15 8.22
C ASP A 97 -8.11 -24.10 9.41
N SER A 98 -8.24 -23.55 10.62
CA SER A 98 -8.18 -24.32 11.87
C SER A 98 -9.36 -25.29 12.02
N GLN A 99 -10.53 -24.96 11.45
CA GLN A 99 -11.73 -25.80 11.54
C GLN A 99 -11.72 -26.95 10.53
N GLN A 100 -11.02 -26.80 9.39
CA GLN A 100 -10.93 -27.82 8.34
C GLN A 100 -9.94 -28.95 8.61
N SER A 101 -9.09 -28.83 9.64
CA SER A 101 -8.04 -29.82 9.94
C SER A 101 -8.50 -30.96 10.87
N THR A 102 -9.82 -31.07 11.14
CA THR A 102 -10.38 -32.01 12.13
C THR A 102 -11.33 -33.06 11.53
N GLU A 103 -11.29 -33.26 10.22
CA GLU A 103 -12.00 -34.35 9.52
C GLU A 103 -11.03 -35.34 8.88
#